data_AF-A0A536LV92-F1
#
_entry.id   AF-A0A536LV92-F1
#
_cell.length_a   1.000
_cell.length_b   1.000
_cell.length_c   1.000
_cell.angle_alpha   90.00
_cell.angle_beta   90.00
_cell.angle_gamma   90.00
#
_symmetry.space_group_name_H-M   'P 1'
#
loop_
_entity.id
_entity.type
_entity.pdbx_description
1 polymer ?
#
loop_
_entity_poly.entity_id
_entity_poly.type
_entity_poly.pdbx_seq_one_letter_code
_entity_poly.pdbx_strand_id
1 'polypeptide(L)'
;MGSSYDYIIVGSGIAGLYAALLAREHGSVLVLTKGSIDDCNTRWAQGGIAAPIGAGDSAEKHLRDTIEAGAGLVDEEAARVLTSEAAARIEDLVRLGVPFDTSEGEIALEILTESPDPAHPSRRLPPHPEPIRGSSGRTGGGALAVRAVRALNAMTDEASEYSCRHLILATGGAGQMYRVSTNPAVATGDGIALAYRAGAEVTDMEFVQFHPTALRLPGVQPFLISEAVRGEGGVLRDVRGERFMPNYDERAELAPRDVVARAIVDRIEGTGADHVLLDVTHLDRGHVIARFPQIYRFCLDAGLDITREPIPVSPAAHYTMGGVRTNVWGETTLPGLYACGECACTGVHGANRLASNSLLETVVFAQRVVQRTVESPGGSAPLRAGAVALSEAVAAEAGVPTREAVQAMMWEDAGMVRDAGGLSRAKAILSAWDASLPAPTDRESQELTDLVLCSRLVAEAALLREESRGAHYRSDFPEARDEWRRHLVFRGGARN
;
A
#
# COMPACT_ATOMS: atom_id res chain seq x y z
N MET A 1 19.09 -26.26 16.50
CA MET A 1 17.77 -26.70 16.00
C MET A 1 16.93 -25.45 15.87
N GLY A 2 16.27 -25.23 14.72
CA GLY A 2 15.45 -24.03 14.53
C GLY A 2 14.20 -24.06 15.42
N SER A 3 13.69 -22.89 15.80
CA SER A 3 12.41 -22.78 16.48
C SER A 3 11.27 -23.05 15.50
N SER A 4 10.31 -23.87 15.93
CA SER A 4 9.13 -24.24 15.14
C SER A 4 7.88 -23.64 15.78
N TYR A 5 7.02 -23.06 14.95
CA TYR A 5 5.78 -22.39 15.34
C TYR A 5 4.60 -22.96 14.56
N ASP A 6 3.37 -22.66 15.00
CA ASP A 6 2.18 -22.90 14.19
C ASP A 6 2.06 -21.79 13.15
N TYR A 7 2.24 -20.53 13.58
CA TYR A 7 2.15 -19.33 12.78
C TYR A 7 3.46 -18.53 12.81
N ILE A 8 3.92 -18.10 11.64
CA ILE A 8 4.86 -16.97 11.53
C ILE A 8 4.17 -15.86 10.74
N ILE A 9 4.23 -14.65 11.28
CA ILE A 9 3.64 -13.44 10.70
C ILE A 9 4.76 -12.46 10.39
N VAL A 10 4.82 -11.99 9.15
CA VAL A 10 5.87 -11.14 8.61
C VAL A 10 5.32 -9.74 8.37
N GLY A 11 5.60 -8.83 9.28
CA GLY A 11 5.08 -7.47 9.34
C GLY A 11 4.31 -7.20 10.64
N SER A 12 4.45 -5.99 11.18
CA SER A 12 3.83 -5.57 12.46
C SER A 12 2.93 -4.33 12.34
N GLY A 13 2.43 -4.04 11.13
CA GLY A 13 1.26 -3.16 10.99
C GLY A 13 -0.02 -3.85 11.50
N ILE A 14 -1.16 -3.14 11.48
CA ILE A 14 -2.44 -3.65 12.01
C ILE A 14 -2.82 -5.03 11.44
N ALA A 15 -2.60 -5.32 10.15
CA ALA A 15 -2.86 -6.63 9.56
C ALA A 15 -2.13 -7.76 10.30
N GLY A 16 -0.82 -7.60 10.53
CA GLY A 16 0.00 -8.60 11.19
C GLY A 16 -0.26 -8.71 12.68
N LEU A 17 -0.48 -7.59 13.37
CA LEU A 17 -0.80 -7.60 14.81
C LEU A 17 -2.19 -8.15 15.10
N TYR A 18 -3.19 -7.81 14.28
CA TYR A 18 -4.55 -8.36 14.40
C TYR A 18 -4.56 -9.86 14.07
N ALA A 19 -3.88 -10.30 13.00
CA ALA A 19 -3.66 -11.73 12.74
C ALA A 19 -2.95 -12.43 13.91
N ALA A 20 -1.97 -11.81 14.56
CA ALA A 20 -1.26 -12.38 15.71
C ALA A 20 -2.15 -12.50 16.95
N LEU A 21 -3.05 -11.53 17.19
CA LEU A 21 -4.01 -11.53 18.29
C LEU A 21 -5.09 -12.62 18.14
N LEU A 22 -5.45 -13.00 16.92
CA LEU A 22 -6.34 -14.13 16.63
C LEU A 22 -5.57 -15.47 16.67
N ALA A 23 -4.44 -15.56 15.97
CA ALA A 23 -3.70 -16.82 15.78
C ALA A 23 -3.19 -17.45 17.10
N ARG A 24 -2.93 -16.62 18.12
CA ARG A 24 -2.54 -17.06 19.48
C ARG A 24 -3.60 -17.87 20.22
N GLU A 25 -4.86 -17.87 19.77
CA GLU A 25 -5.90 -18.75 20.31
C GLU A 25 -5.85 -20.16 19.71
N HIS A 26 -5.09 -20.34 18.62
CA HIS A 26 -5.05 -21.57 17.83
C HIS A 26 -3.65 -22.21 17.75
N GLY A 27 -2.60 -21.52 18.20
CA GLY A 27 -1.25 -22.07 18.22
C GLY A 27 -0.18 -21.09 18.68
N SER A 28 1.07 -21.54 18.56
CA SER A 28 2.27 -20.73 18.79
C SER A 28 2.50 -19.75 17.65
N VAL A 29 2.77 -18.48 17.98
CA VAL A 29 2.93 -17.37 17.03
C VAL A 29 4.29 -16.72 17.19
N LEU A 30 4.98 -16.47 16.07
CA LEU A 30 6.12 -15.57 15.96
C LEU A 30 5.78 -14.40 15.04
N VAL A 31 5.99 -13.16 15.50
CA VAL A 31 5.92 -11.97 14.65
C VAL A 31 7.34 -11.52 14.32
N LEU A 32 7.65 -11.42 13.03
CA LEU A 32 8.88 -10.83 12.49
C LEU A 32 8.57 -9.45 11.93
N THR A 33 9.37 -8.44 12.25
CA THR A 33 9.24 -7.09 11.72
C THR A 33 10.60 -6.41 11.69
N LYS A 34 10.96 -5.73 10.59
CA LYS A 34 12.33 -5.25 10.31
C LYS A 34 12.71 -3.91 10.96
N GLY A 35 11.77 -3.30 11.65
CA GLY A 35 11.91 -2.03 12.36
C GLY A 35 11.18 -2.11 13.71
N SER A 36 10.95 -0.96 14.35
CA SER A 36 10.02 -0.87 15.47
C SER A 36 8.62 -1.36 15.08
N ILE A 37 7.84 -1.84 16.04
CA ILE A 37 6.40 -2.05 15.87
C ILE A 37 5.68 -0.77 15.40
N ASP A 38 6.20 0.41 15.79
CA ASP A 38 5.74 1.72 15.33
C ASP A 38 6.16 2.07 13.90
N ASP A 39 7.17 1.39 13.34
CA ASP A 39 7.71 1.68 12.01
C ASP A 39 6.82 0.98 10.96
N CYS A 40 5.60 1.48 10.75
CA CYS A 40 4.64 0.93 9.79
C CYS A 40 3.69 2.01 9.25
N ASN A 41 3.11 1.78 8.07
CA ASN A 41 2.11 2.68 7.46
C ASN A 41 0.93 2.98 8.41
N THR A 42 0.50 1.98 9.18
CA THR A 42 -0.59 2.09 10.17
C THR A 42 -0.40 3.22 11.17
N ARG A 43 0.83 3.44 11.64
CA ARG A 43 1.15 4.43 12.69
C ARG A 43 0.86 5.88 12.27
N TRP A 44 0.73 6.12 10.97
CA TRP A 44 0.57 7.44 10.35
C TRP A 44 -0.78 7.63 9.63
N ALA A 45 -1.70 6.66 9.77
CA ALA A 45 -3.04 6.77 9.22
C ALA A 45 -3.87 7.82 9.99
N GLN A 46 -4.59 8.66 9.25
CA GLN A 46 -5.42 9.75 9.78
C GLN A 46 -6.89 9.64 9.37
N GLY A 47 -7.18 8.88 8.30
CA GLY A 47 -8.50 8.87 7.67
C GLY A 47 -9.53 7.92 8.28
N GLY A 48 -9.18 7.22 9.36
CA GLY A 48 -10.01 6.20 9.96
C GLY A 48 -10.31 4.99 9.09
N ILE A 49 -11.32 4.25 9.53
CA ILE A 49 -11.72 2.95 8.99
C ILE A 49 -13.13 3.10 8.41
N ALA A 50 -13.32 2.85 7.12
CA ALA A 50 -14.66 2.85 6.54
C ALA A 50 -15.48 1.69 7.12
N ALA A 51 -16.71 1.94 7.57
CA ALA A 51 -17.64 0.89 7.99
C ALA A 51 -19.10 1.37 7.92
N PRO A 52 -20.04 0.55 7.41
CA PRO A 52 -21.43 0.93 7.18
C PRO A 52 -22.27 0.77 8.45
N ILE A 53 -21.87 1.45 9.52
CA ILE A 53 -22.53 1.43 10.85
C ILE A 53 -23.44 2.65 11.10
N GLY A 54 -23.54 3.57 10.14
CA GLY A 54 -24.29 4.82 10.26
C GLY A 54 -25.79 4.70 9.99
N ALA A 55 -26.55 5.64 10.57
CA ALA A 55 -27.99 5.73 10.40
C ALA A 55 -28.38 5.93 8.92
N GLY A 56 -28.94 4.88 8.31
CA GLY A 56 -29.31 4.88 6.89
C GLY A 56 -28.17 4.53 5.93
N ASP A 57 -27.00 4.11 6.41
CA ASP A 57 -25.94 3.52 5.60
C ASP A 57 -26.16 2.00 5.39
N SER A 58 -25.41 1.35 4.50
CA SER A 58 -25.38 -0.11 4.37
C SER A 58 -24.15 -0.63 3.63
N ALA A 59 -23.79 -1.89 3.87
CA ALA A 59 -22.72 -2.60 3.15
C ALA A 59 -22.90 -2.59 1.62
N GLU A 60 -24.14 -2.50 1.13
CA GLU A 60 -24.48 -2.43 -0.30
C GLU A 60 -24.32 -1.00 -0.86
N LYS A 61 -24.34 0.07 -0.04
CA LYS A 61 -23.86 1.39 -0.46
C LYS A 61 -22.34 1.38 -0.61
N HIS A 62 -21.65 1.10 0.49
CA HIS A 62 -20.19 1.02 0.57
C HIS A 62 -19.57 0.10 -0.51
N LEU A 63 -20.28 -0.97 -0.90
CA LEU A 63 -19.89 -1.84 -2.00
C LEU A 63 -19.88 -1.11 -3.36
N ARG A 64 -20.94 -0.37 -3.70
CA ARG A 64 -21.00 0.40 -4.95
C ARG A 64 -19.93 1.48 -4.97
N ASP A 65 -19.76 2.19 -3.85
CA ASP A 65 -18.77 3.27 -3.72
C ASP A 65 -17.34 2.70 -3.90
N THR A 66 -17.08 1.48 -3.41
CA THR A 66 -15.82 0.74 -3.62
C THR A 66 -15.65 0.30 -5.08
N ILE A 67 -16.69 -0.26 -5.71
CA ILE A 67 -16.68 -0.70 -7.12
C ILE A 67 -16.45 0.48 -8.08
N GLU A 68 -17.09 1.63 -7.83
CA GLU A 68 -16.93 2.86 -8.59
C GLU A 68 -15.51 3.42 -8.45
N ALA A 69 -15.02 3.56 -7.21
CA ALA A 69 -13.68 4.08 -6.93
C ALA A 69 -12.57 3.27 -7.62
N GLY A 70 -12.68 1.94 -7.67
CA GLY A 70 -11.71 1.04 -8.31
C GLY A 70 -11.76 1.00 -9.84
N ALA A 71 -12.53 1.90 -10.48
CA ALA A 71 -12.59 2.15 -11.93
C ALA A 71 -12.80 0.90 -12.82
N GLY A 72 -13.57 -0.06 -12.32
CA GLY A 72 -13.95 -1.27 -13.06
C GLY A 72 -12.88 -2.36 -13.12
N LEU A 73 -11.95 -2.41 -12.15
CA LEU A 73 -11.07 -3.57 -11.88
C LEU A 73 -11.29 -4.16 -10.47
N VAL A 74 -12.41 -3.86 -9.82
CA VAL A 74 -12.72 -4.41 -8.49
C VAL A 74 -13.18 -5.87 -8.61
N ASP A 75 -12.58 -6.76 -7.82
CA ASP A 75 -13.12 -8.10 -7.59
C ASP A 75 -14.35 -7.98 -6.68
N GLU A 76 -15.54 -8.23 -7.24
CA GLU A 76 -16.82 -8.07 -6.52
C GLU A 76 -16.98 -9.04 -5.34
N GLU A 77 -16.32 -10.22 -5.35
CA GLU A 77 -16.33 -11.11 -4.18
C GLU A 77 -15.50 -10.51 -3.06
N ALA A 78 -14.30 -10.01 -3.37
CA ALA A 78 -13.43 -9.34 -2.40
C ALA A 78 -14.08 -8.08 -1.82
N ALA A 79 -14.74 -7.26 -2.64
CA ALA A 79 -15.44 -6.06 -2.18
C ALA A 79 -16.69 -6.39 -1.36
N ARG A 80 -17.48 -7.40 -1.75
CA ARG A 80 -18.64 -7.82 -0.96
C ARG A 80 -18.22 -8.40 0.39
N VAL A 81 -17.10 -9.14 0.45
CA VAL A 81 -16.48 -9.58 1.70
C VAL A 81 -16.04 -8.39 2.56
N LEU A 82 -15.30 -7.44 1.97
CA LEU A 82 -14.83 -6.24 2.66
C LEU A 82 -15.96 -5.48 3.35
N THR A 83 -17.04 -5.14 2.61
CA THR A 83 -18.08 -4.24 3.13
C THR A 83 -19.12 -4.94 4.00
N SER A 84 -19.40 -6.23 3.77
CA SER A 84 -20.35 -6.99 4.60
C SER A 84 -19.79 -7.41 5.95
N GLU A 85 -18.47 -7.62 6.07
CA GLU A 85 -17.83 -7.92 7.36
C GLU A 85 -17.41 -6.68 8.16
N ALA A 86 -17.45 -5.48 7.55
CA ALA A 86 -16.88 -4.27 8.12
C ALA A 86 -17.42 -3.91 9.52
N ALA A 87 -18.74 -3.95 9.72
CA ALA A 87 -19.35 -3.65 11.01
C ALA A 87 -18.84 -4.61 12.12
N ALA A 88 -18.73 -5.91 11.82
CA ALA A 88 -18.21 -6.90 12.76
C ALA A 88 -16.72 -6.68 13.09
N ARG A 89 -15.92 -6.19 12.15
CA ARG A 89 -14.52 -5.81 12.41
C ARG A 89 -14.40 -4.55 13.28
N ILE A 90 -15.32 -3.58 13.15
CA ILE A 90 -15.37 -2.44 14.10
C ILE A 90 -15.74 -2.94 15.50
N GLU A 91 -16.72 -3.84 15.64
CA GLU A 91 -17.02 -4.46 16.95
C GLU A 91 -15.80 -5.17 17.55
N ASP A 92 -14.99 -5.88 16.75
CA ASP A 92 -13.77 -6.53 17.22
C ASP A 92 -12.75 -5.50 17.73
N LEU A 93 -12.57 -4.37 17.05
CA LEU A 93 -11.69 -3.29 17.49
C LEU A 93 -12.20 -2.59 18.76
N VAL A 94 -13.51 -2.38 18.89
CA VAL A 94 -14.15 -1.88 20.13
C VAL A 94 -13.93 -2.88 21.29
N ARG A 95 -14.12 -4.18 21.04
CA ARG A 95 -13.85 -5.26 22.03
C ARG A 95 -12.38 -5.32 22.46
N LEU A 96 -11.46 -4.96 21.57
CA LEU A 96 -10.01 -4.84 21.86
C LEU A 96 -9.64 -3.51 22.56
N GLY A 97 -10.58 -2.59 22.74
CA GLY A 97 -10.36 -1.31 23.43
C GLY A 97 -9.76 -0.20 22.56
N VAL A 98 -9.96 -0.23 21.25
CA VAL A 98 -9.62 0.90 20.36
C VAL A 98 -10.49 2.11 20.72
N PRO A 99 -9.89 3.28 21.07
CA PRO A 99 -10.63 4.44 21.54
C PRO A 99 -11.12 5.30 20.37
N PHE A 100 -12.11 4.80 19.63
CA PHE A 100 -12.84 5.60 18.64
C PHE A 100 -13.46 6.85 19.30
N ASP A 101 -13.51 7.97 18.57
CA ASP A 101 -14.29 9.13 18.99
C ASP A 101 -15.79 8.78 19.07
N THR A 102 -16.54 9.50 19.91
CA THR A 102 -17.97 9.25 20.14
C THR A 102 -18.80 10.53 20.16
N SER A 103 -20.03 10.44 19.67
CA SER A 103 -21.01 11.54 19.66
C SER A 103 -22.36 11.04 20.16
N GLU A 104 -22.94 11.73 21.13
CA GLU A 104 -24.18 11.36 21.86
C GLU A 104 -24.21 9.95 22.50
N GLY A 105 -23.09 9.21 22.47
CA GLY A 105 -22.94 7.85 22.99
C GLY A 105 -22.69 6.79 21.92
N GLU A 106 -22.89 7.13 20.65
CA GLU A 106 -22.53 6.30 19.49
C GLU A 106 -21.10 6.61 19.02
N ILE A 107 -20.51 5.74 18.19
CA ILE A 107 -19.24 6.04 17.49
C ILE A 107 -19.43 7.30 16.63
N ALA A 108 -18.46 8.21 16.65
CA ALA A 108 -18.49 9.39 15.80
C ALA A 108 -18.34 8.97 14.33
N LEU A 109 -19.34 9.27 13.51
CA LEU A 109 -19.37 8.91 12.10
C LEU A 109 -19.32 10.15 11.23
N GLU A 110 -18.43 10.07 10.25
CA GLU A 110 -18.02 11.17 9.42
C GLU A 110 -18.37 10.81 7.98
N ILE A 111 -19.11 11.67 7.28
CA ILE A 111 -19.57 11.37 5.93
C ILE A 111 -18.36 11.34 5.01
N LEU A 112 -17.99 10.16 4.53
CA LEU A 112 -16.76 9.93 3.76
C LEU A 112 -16.81 10.50 2.33
N THR A 113 -16.89 11.83 2.20
CA THR A 113 -15.92 12.54 1.35
C THR A 113 -14.65 12.77 2.18
N GLU A 114 -14.09 11.64 2.66
CA GLU A 114 -13.04 11.49 3.69
C GLU A 114 -13.36 11.82 5.16
N SER A 115 -13.14 10.80 6.01
CA SER A 115 -12.39 10.84 7.30
C SER A 115 -12.99 11.61 8.51
N PRO A 116 -12.53 11.42 9.78
CA PRO A 116 -11.32 10.72 10.28
C PRO A 116 -11.55 9.80 11.54
N ASP A 117 -10.51 9.62 12.38
CA ASP A 117 -10.36 8.70 13.55
C ASP A 117 -9.10 9.08 14.41
N PRO A 118 -9.01 8.82 15.74
CA PRO A 118 -7.85 9.18 16.58
C PRO A 118 -6.99 7.99 17.12
N ALA A 119 -5.74 8.25 17.57
CA ALA A 119 -4.81 7.19 18.06
C ALA A 119 -3.73 7.60 19.10
N HIS A 120 -3.16 6.61 19.83
CA HIS A 120 -2.10 6.74 20.87
C HIS A 120 -0.98 5.65 20.77
N PRO A 121 0.16 5.64 21.53
CA PRO A 121 1.50 5.19 21.00
C PRO A 121 2.37 4.05 21.66
N SER A 122 3.33 3.47 20.88
CA SER A 122 4.59 2.74 21.26
C SER A 122 4.54 1.23 21.67
N ARG A 123 5.56 0.32 21.59
CA ARG A 123 6.99 0.21 21.09
C ARG A 123 7.39 -1.32 21.06
N ARG A 124 8.44 -1.94 20.46
CA ARG A 124 9.81 -1.65 19.89
C ARG A 124 10.19 -2.64 18.71
N LEU A 125 11.48 -2.85 18.34
CA LEU A 125 12.00 -3.59 17.14
C LEU A 125 12.20 -5.13 17.24
N PRO A 126 12.23 -5.93 16.11
CA PRO A 126 13.47 -6.64 15.67
C PRO A 126 13.80 -6.78 14.10
N PRO A 127 13.71 -7.93 13.33
CA PRO A 127 14.57 -8.22 12.13
C PRO A 127 13.88 -8.51 10.75
N HIS A 128 14.65 -8.75 9.66
CA HIS A 128 14.17 -8.87 8.26
C HIS A 128 14.13 -10.31 7.69
N PRO A 129 13.04 -10.80 7.06
CA PRO A 129 12.92 -12.19 6.57
C PRO A 129 13.26 -12.46 5.08
N GLU A 130 13.46 -13.76 4.74
CA GLU A 130 13.45 -14.39 3.40
C GLU A 130 12.75 -15.77 3.46
N PRO A 131 12.02 -16.27 2.44
CA PRO A 131 11.24 -17.50 2.56
C PRO A 131 12.05 -18.75 2.16
N ILE A 132 11.92 -19.85 2.91
CA ILE A 132 12.56 -21.15 2.57
C ILE A 132 11.51 -22.21 2.23
N ARG A 133 11.65 -22.79 1.03
CA ARG A 133 10.90 -23.96 0.56
C ARG A 133 11.48 -25.24 1.17
N GLY A 134 11.13 -25.52 2.43
CA GLY A 134 11.55 -26.74 3.12
C GLY A 134 11.12 -28.02 2.38
N SER A 135 12.04 -28.98 2.22
CA SER A 135 11.80 -30.22 1.48
C SER A 135 11.59 -31.42 2.41
N SER A 136 10.37 -31.98 2.43
CA SER A 136 10.11 -33.35 2.93
C SER A 136 8.72 -33.83 2.52
N GLY A 137 8.56 -35.16 2.36
CA GLY A 137 7.25 -35.82 2.22
C GLY A 137 6.57 -35.67 0.86
N ARG A 138 6.83 -36.59 -0.09
CA ARG A 138 5.93 -36.83 -1.23
C ARG A 138 4.64 -37.50 -0.74
N THR A 139 3.64 -36.74 -0.36
CA THR A 139 2.24 -37.17 -0.50
C THR A 139 1.81 -37.01 -1.98
N GLY A 140 0.89 -37.84 -2.44
CA GLY A 140 0.66 -38.04 -3.88
C GLY A 140 0.21 -36.78 -4.63
N GLY A 141 1.00 -36.33 -5.62
CA GLY A 141 0.60 -35.30 -6.58
C GLY A 141 0.53 -33.84 -6.09
N GLY A 142 0.79 -33.58 -4.81
CA GLY A 142 0.70 -32.25 -4.22
C GLY A 142 1.87 -31.30 -4.59
N ALA A 143 1.57 -30.00 -4.66
CA ALA A 143 2.59 -28.95 -4.75
C ALA A 143 3.35 -28.79 -3.41
N LEU A 144 4.61 -28.35 -3.47
CA LEU A 144 5.41 -28.06 -2.27
C LEU A 144 4.85 -26.85 -1.52
N ALA A 145 4.45 -27.07 -0.26
CA ALA A 145 3.99 -26.03 0.64
C ALA A 145 5.16 -25.21 1.22
N VAL A 146 4.91 -23.93 1.53
CA VAL A 146 5.85 -23.10 2.29
C VAL A 146 5.79 -23.52 3.77
N ARG A 147 6.97 -23.69 4.38
CA ARG A 147 7.15 -24.27 5.73
C ARG A 147 8.23 -23.61 6.58
N ALA A 148 9.00 -22.67 6.02
CA ALA A 148 10.04 -21.99 6.76
C ALA A 148 10.26 -20.56 6.24
N VAL A 149 10.79 -19.71 7.11
CA VAL A 149 11.30 -18.39 6.76
C VAL A 149 12.67 -18.23 7.43
N ARG A 150 13.67 -17.88 6.63
CA ARG A 150 14.95 -17.35 7.07
C ARG A 150 14.73 -15.91 7.56
N ALA A 151 15.57 -15.39 8.43
CA ALA A 151 15.63 -13.95 8.69
C ALA A 151 17.05 -13.50 9.03
N LEU A 152 17.45 -12.38 8.44
CA LEU A 152 18.67 -11.67 8.75
C LEU A 152 18.43 -10.74 9.95
N ASN A 153 19.18 -10.95 11.02
CA ASN A 153 19.13 -10.09 12.19
C ASN A 153 19.92 -8.80 11.91
N ALA A 154 19.25 -7.70 11.61
CA ALA A 154 19.86 -6.39 11.32
C ALA A 154 20.65 -5.74 12.49
N MET A 155 20.86 -6.46 13.60
CA MET A 155 21.75 -6.10 14.71
C MET A 155 23.00 -6.98 14.83
N THR A 156 23.07 -8.13 14.15
CA THR A 156 24.20 -9.08 14.19
C THR A 156 24.62 -9.64 12.83
N ASP A 157 23.87 -9.35 11.77
CA ASP A 157 23.97 -9.89 10.41
C ASP A 157 23.96 -11.44 10.34
N GLU A 158 23.46 -12.08 11.40
CA GLU A 158 23.26 -13.52 11.45
C GLU A 158 21.91 -13.90 10.84
N ALA A 159 21.93 -14.88 9.93
CA ALA A 159 20.72 -15.46 9.36
C ALA A 159 20.20 -16.63 10.22
N SER A 160 19.01 -16.48 10.80
CA SER A 160 18.28 -17.55 11.51
C SER A 160 17.24 -18.21 10.58
N GLU A 161 16.83 -19.45 10.87
CA GLU A 161 15.69 -20.10 10.19
C GLU A 161 14.61 -20.51 11.21
N TYR A 162 13.36 -20.20 10.87
CA TYR A 162 12.17 -20.47 11.67
C TYR A 162 11.18 -21.31 10.86
N SER A 163 10.72 -22.43 11.42
CA SER A 163 9.75 -23.32 10.76
C SER A 163 8.31 -22.99 11.17
N CYS A 164 7.34 -23.20 10.26
CA CYS A 164 5.92 -22.92 10.51
C CYS A 164 4.96 -23.89 9.79
N ARG A 165 3.71 -23.93 10.27
CA ARG A 165 2.58 -24.51 9.51
C ARG A 165 1.96 -23.48 8.56
N HIS A 166 1.91 -22.22 8.99
CA HIS A 166 1.31 -21.10 8.25
C HIS A 166 2.29 -19.92 8.27
N LEU A 167 2.64 -19.40 7.08
CA LEU A 167 3.39 -18.16 6.92
C LEU A 167 2.45 -17.07 6.38
N ILE A 168 2.30 -15.98 7.11
CA ILE A 168 1.40 -14.87 6.77
C ILE A 168 2.24 -13.62 6.48
N LEU A 169 2.11 -13.05 5.28
CA LEU A 169 2.71 -11.77 4.91
C LEU A 169 1.77 -10.62 5.24
N ALA A 170 2.31 -9.58 5.87
CA ALA A 170 1.63 -8.37 6.32
C ALA A 170 2.58 -7.15 6.31
N THR A 171 3.52 -7.10 5.34
CA THR A 171 4.66 -6.16 5.34
C THR A 171 4.31 -4.70 5.08
N GLY A 172 3.10 -4.42 4.59
CA GLY A 172 2.80 -3.15 3.92
C GLY A 172 3.35 -3.12 2.48
N GLY A 173 3.06 -2.02 1.79
CA GLY A 173 3.38 -1.85 0.36
C GLY A 173 4.81 -1.39 0.04
N ALA A 174 4.95 -0.83 -1.16
CA ALA A 174 6.22 -0.50 -1.80
C ALA A 174 6.42 1.01 -2.08
N GLY A 175 5.74 1.89 -1.34
CA GLY A 175 5.76 3.35 -1.58
C GLY A 175 7.15 4.01 -1.63
N GLN A 176 8.16 3.41 -0.98
CA GLN A 176 9.56 3.85 -1.04
C GLN A 176 10.27 3.56 -2.37
N MET A 177 9.58 2.98 -3.37
CA MET A 177 10.01 3.03 -4.77
C MET A 177 10.07 4.45 -5.33
N TYR A 178 9.43 5.44 -4.71
CA TYR A 178 9.28 6.80 -5.25
C TYR A 178 9.96 7.88 -4.39
N ARG A 179 10.57 8.88 -5.05
CA ARG A 179 11.28 10.01 -4.41
C ARG A 179 10.46 10.83 -3.42
N VAL A 180 9.15 10.97 -3.64
CA VAL A 180 8.24 11.62 -2.69
C VAL A 180 7.16 10.62 -2.30
N SER A 181 7.15 10.22 -1.03
CA SER A 181 6.22 9.25 -0.47
C SER A 181 5.76 9.69 0.93
N THR A 182 4.51 9.41 1.26
CA THR A 182 3.96 9.54 2.63
C THR A 182 4.20 8.31 3.49
N ASN A 183 4.74 7.23 2.90
CA ASN A 183 5.05 5.99 3.57
C ASN A 183 6.42 6.09 4.28
N PRO A 184 6.62 5.52 5.47
CA PRO A 184 7.90 5.56 6.17
C PRO A 184 8.97 4.77 5.39
N ALA A 185 10.25 5.03 5.69
CA ALA A 185 11.42 4.48 4.98
C ALA A 185 11.47 2.93 4.87
N VAL A 186 10.67 2.22 5.67
CA VAL A 186 10.51 0.76 5.67
C VAL A 186 9.58 0.22 4.57
N ALA A 187 8.77 1.05 3.91
CA ALA A 187 7.76 0.60 2.94
C ALA A 187 8.35 0.28 1.55
N THR A 188 9.27 -0.68 1.51
CA THR A 188 10.14 -1.03 0.36
C THR A 188 9.66 -2.25 -0.44
N GLY A 189 8.48 -2.80 -0.12
CA GLY A 189 7.85 -3.88 -0.89
C GLY A 189 8.35 -5.30 -0.57
N ASP A 190 9.12 -5.49 0.49
CA ASP A 190 9.84 -6.72 0.82
C ASP A 190 8.96 -7.98 0.68
N GLY A 191 7.74 -7.98 1.24
CA GLY A 191 6.79 -9.09 1.17
C GLY A 191 6.33 -9.46 -0.24
N ILE A 192 6.24 -8.47 -1.14
CA ILE A 192 5.88 -8.65 -2.54
C ILE A 192 7.04 -9.31 -3.30
N ALA A 193 8.25 -8.79 -3.09
CA ALA A 193 9.49 -9.38 -3.59
C ALA A 193 9.71 -10.81 -3.05
N LEU A 194 9.42 -11.05 -1.76
CA LEU A 194 9.43 -12.34 -1.07
C LEU A 194 8.62 -13.38 -1.82
N ALA A 195 7.34 -13.09 -2.04
CA ALA A 195 6.39 -14.03 -2.63
C ALA A 195 6.70 -14.25 -4.11
N TYR A 196 7.07 -13.19 -4.85
CA TYR A 196 7.45 -13.31 -6.26
C TYR A 196 8.69 -14.20 -6.44
N ARG A 197 9.78 -13.99 -5.67
CA ARG A 197 10.97 -14.86 -5.72
C ARG A 197 10.66 -16.29 -5.28
N ALA A 198 9.75 -16.47 -4.31
CA ALA A 198 9.24 -17.78 -3.92
C ALA A 198 8.38 -18.47 -4.99
N GLY A 199 8.00 -17.78 -6.09
CA GLY A 199 7.18 -18.31 -7.19
C GLY A 199 5.67 -18.18 -6.99
N ALA A 200 5.23 -17.29 -6.10
CA ALA A 200 3.82 -16.90 -6.01
C ALA A 200 3.43 -15.96 -7.17
N GLU A 201 2.13 -15.81 -7.39
CA GLU A 201 1.61 -14.73 -8.25
C GLU A 201 1.60 -13.39 -7.50
N VAL A 202 2.02 -12.35 -8.22
CA VAL A 202 1.84 -10.94 -7.89
C VAL A 202 0.96 -10.34 -8.99
N THR A 203 0.13 -9.35 -8.68
CA THR A 203 -0.72 -8.72 -9.71
C THR A 203 -0.78 -7.21 -9.53
N ASP A 204 -1.13 -6.51 -10.60
CA ASP A 204 -1.66 -5.13 -10.59
C ASP A 204 -0.68 -4.07 -10.06
N MET A 205 0.62 -4.36 -10.14
CA MET A 205 1.72 -3.52 -9.64
C MET A 205 1.80 -2.17 -10.36
N GLU A 206 1.22 -2.02 -11.55
CA GLU A 206 1.11 -0.73 -12.23
C GLU A 206 0.25 0.30 -11.46
N PHE A 207 -0.62 -0.15 -10.56
CA PHE A 207 -1.53 0.68 -9.78
C PHE A 207 -0.93 1.06 -8.41
N VAL A 208 -0.28 2.22 -8.39
CA VAL A 208 0.19 2.90 -7.18
C VAL A 208 -0.54 4.23 -7.04
N GLN A 209 -1.27 4.41 -5.94
CA GLN A 209 -2.00 5.65 -5.66
C GLN A 209 -1.04 6.73 -5.13
N PHE A 210 -1.07 7.88 -5.79
CA PHE A 210 -0.47 9.11 -5.30
C PHE A 210 -1.53 9.93 -4.58
N HIS A 211 -1.25 10.38 -3.36
CA HIS A 211 -2.10 11.37 -2.69
C HIS A 211 -1.76 12.75 -3.23
N PRO A 212 -2.73 13.59 -3.63
CA PRO A 212 -2.44 14.93 -4.18
C PRO A 212 -1.85 15.89 -3.13
N THR A 213 -2.23 15.74 -1.87
CA THR A 213 -1.87 16.65 -0.78
C THR A 213 -1.01 15.95 0.27
N ALA A 214 0.31 16.05 0.13
CA ALA A 214 1.27 15.73 1.17
C ALA A 214 2.12 16.99 1.49
N LEU A 215 2.35 17.26 2.77
CA LEU A 215 3.07 18.44 3.27
C LEU A 215 4.48 18.51 2.67
N ARG A 216 4.83 19.69 2.15
CA ARG A 216 6.09 19.96 1.47
C ARG A 216 6.81 21.13 2.14
N LEU A 217 7.48 20.84 3.26
CA LEU A 217 8.31 21.81 4.00
C LEU A 217 9.78 21.35 4.02
N PRO A 218 10.77 22.25 3.83
CA PRO A 218 12.18 21.91 3.90
C PRO A 218 12.59 21.29 5.25
N GLY A 219 13.22 20.11 5.21
CA GLY A 219 13.66 19.39 6.41
C GLY A 219 12.56 18.66 7.20
N VAL A 220 11.30 18.74 6.75
CA VAL A 220 10.17 18.02 7.36
C VAL A 220 9.87 16.77 6.52
N GLN A 221 9.61 15.64 7.17
CA GLN A 221 9.17 14.43 6.47
C GLN A 221 7.80 14.67 5.79
N PRO A 222 7.57 14.21 4.54
CA PRO A 222 6.26 14.32 3.90
C PRO A 222 5.16 13.68 4.75
N PHE A 223 4.23 14.53 5.19
CA PHE A 223 3.11 14.17 6.05
C PHE A 223 1.81 14.28 5.27
N LEU A 224 0.94 13.29 5.38
CA LEU A 224 -0.35 13.30 4.70
C LEU A 224 -1.20 14.47 5.19
N ILE A 225 -1.68 15.33 4.29
CA ILE A 225 -2.74 16.29 4.58
C ILE A 225 -4.02 15.69 4.00
N SER A 226 -4.90 15.16 4.87
CA SER A 226 -6.12 14.47 4.44
C SER A 226 -6.96 15.33 3.49
N GLU A 227 -7.59 14.68 2.52
CA GLU A 227 -8.47 15.31 1.55
C GLU A 227 -9.80 15.76 2.16
N ALA A 228 -10.13 15.32 3.38
CA ALA A 228 -11.13 15.97 4.23
C ALA A 228 -10.86 17.48 4.39
N VAL A 229 -9.60 17.93 4.37
CA VAL A 229 -9.23 19.35 4.40
C VAL A 229 -9.69 20.09 3.13
N ARG A 230 -9.80 19.40 1.98
CA ARG A 230 -10.47 19.90 0.77
C ARG A 230 -12.00 19.83 0.91
N GLY A 231 -12.52 18.75 1.50
CA GLY A 231 -13.95 18.56 1.81
C GLY A 231 -14.57 19.68 2.64
N GLU A 232 -13.86 20.15 3.68
CA GLU A 232 -14.23 21.28 4.53
C GLU A 232 -14.04 22.66 3.85
N GLY A 233 -13.73 22.71 2.55
CA GLY A 233 -13.61 23.93 1.75
C GLY A 233 -12.17 24.41 1.47
N GLY A 234 -11.14 23.64 1.83
CA GLY A 234 -9.75 24.01 1.54
C GLY A 234 -9.46 24.17 0.04
N VAL A 235 -8.96 25.35 -0.34
CA VAL A 235 -8.78 25.79 -1.73
C VAL A 235 -7.36 25.50 -2.22
N LEU A 236 -7.21 24.94 -3.43
CA LEU A 236 -5.90 24.71 -4.04
C LEU A 236 -5.47 25.91 -4.90
N ARG A 237 -4.34 26.52 -4.52
CA ARG A 237 -3.71 27.67 -5.18
C ARG A 237 -2.30 27.36 -5.63
N ASP A 238 -1.83 27.94 -6.71
CA ASP A 238 -0.40 27.88 -7.05
C ASP A 238 0.43 28.81 -6.12
N VAL A 239 1.76 28.79 -6.27
CA VAL A 239 2.68 29.66 -5.50
C VAL A 239 2.54 31.17 -5.81
N ARG A 240 1.67 31.55 -6.76
CA ARG A 240 1.31 32.93 -7.09
C ARG A 240 -0.06 33.33 -6.50
N GLY A 241 -0.77 32.39 -5.86
CA GLY A 241 -2.08 32.56 -5.24
C GLY A 241 -3.28 32.25 -6.15
N GLU A 242 -3.05 31.84 -7.40
CA GLU A 242 -4.11 31.54 -8.37
C GLU A 242 -4.81 30.22 -8.01
N ARG A 243 -6.13 30.27 -7.72
CA ARG A 243 -6.95 29.06 -7.57
C ARG A 243 -7.10 28.40 -8.94
N PHE A 244 -6.47 27.24 -9.13
CA PHE A 244 -6.30 26.65 -10.45
C PHE A 244 -7.25 25.49 -10.75
N MET A 245 -7.74 24.74 -9.75
CA MET A 245 -8.54 23.52 -9.96
C MET A 245 -9.77 23.68 -10.87
N PRO A 246 -10.54 24.79 -10.84
CA PRO A 246 -11.65 25.02 -11.76
C PRO A 246 -11.27 25.06 -13.26
N ASN A 247 -9.98 25.16 -13.59
CA ASN A 247 -9.48 25.09 -14.96
C ASN A 247 -9.26 23.65 -15.47
N TYR A 248 -9.33 22.64 -14.58
CA TYR A 248 -9.06 21.22 -14.89
C TYR A 248 -10.31 20.34 -14.74
N ASP A 249 -11.16 20.63 -13.75
CA ASP A 249 -12.37 19.84 -13.46
C ASP A 249 -13.47 20.72 -12.86
N GLU A 250 -14.72 20.50 -13.27
CA GLU A 250 -15.89 21.25 -12.77
C GLU A 250 -16.21 20.98 -11.28
N ARG A 251 -15.73 19.86 -10.73
CA ARG A 251 -15.74 19.56 -9.28
C ARG A 251 -14.65 20.28 -8.49
N ALA A 252 -13.71 20.94 -9.20
CA ALA A 252 -12.56 21.65 -8.65
C ALA A 252 -11.80 20.81 -7.59
N GLU A 253 -11.61 21.31 -6.37
CA GLU A 253 -10.90 20.60 -5.29
C GLU A 253 -11.60 19.32 -4.80
N LEU A 254 -12.81 19.00 -5.27
CA LEU A 254 -13.51 17.73 -5.01
C LEU A 254 -13.49 16.78 -6.23
N ALA A 255 -12.63 17.04 -7.21
CA ALA A 255 -12.34 16.10 -8.29
C ALA A 255 -11.59 14.85 -7.77
N PRO A 256 -11.62 13.71 -8.52
CA PRO A 256 -10.89 12.51 -8.16
C PRO A 256 -9.39 12.74 -7.91
N ARG A 257 -8.82 12.00 -6.94
CA ARG A 257 -7.43 12.14 -6.49
C ARG A 257 -6.39 12.18 -7.60
N ASP A 258 -6.56 11.38 -8.65
CA ASP A 258 -5.65 11.31 -9.79
C ASP A 258 -5.75 12.57 -10.69
N VAL A 259 -6.96 13.13 -10.86
CA VAL A 259 -7.19 14.41 -11.55
C VAL A 259 -6.53 15.55 -10.76
N VAL A 260 -6.78 15.62 -9.45
CA VAL A 260 -6.19 16.63 -8.56
C VAL A 260 -4.66 16.50 -8.55
N ALA A 261 -4.11 15.29 -8.46
CA ALA A 261 -2.67 15.07 -8.47
C ALA A 261 -2.02 15.53 -9.78
N ARG A 262 -2.60 15.19 -10.95
CA ARG A 262 -2.11 15.66 -12.26
C ARG A 262 -2.19 17.19 -12.40
N ALA A 263 -3.29 17.81 -11.96
CA ALA A 263 -3.44 19.27 -11.98
C ALA A 263 -2.39 19.97 -11.09
N ILE A 264 -2.06 19.40 -9.94
CA ILE A 264 -0.98 19.90 -9.08
C ILE A 264 0.38 19.79 -9.77
N VAL A 265 0.71 18.66 -10.43
CA VAL A 265 1.97 18.49 -11.17
C VAL A 265 2.11 19.56 -12.26
N ASP A 266 1.08 19.75 -13.08
CA ASP A 266 1.06 20.77 -14.15
C ASP A 266 1.31 22.19 -13.63
N ARG A 267 0.76 22.55 -12.45
CA ARG A 267 1.04 23.84 -11.82
C ARG A 267 2.42 23.92 -11.17
N ILE A 268 2.98 22.84 -10.64
CA ILE A 268 4.36 22.79 -10.13
C ILE A 268 5.34 23.05 -11.30
N GLU A 269 5.17 22.33 -12.41
CA GLU A 269 5.98 22.48 -13.63
C GLU A 269 5.81 23.88 -14.26
N GLY A 270 4.57 24.34 -14.46
CA GLY A 270 4.25 25.66 -15.03
C GLY A 270 4.64 26.87 -14.15
N THR A 271 4.99 26.65 -12.88
CA THR A 271 5.52 27.70 -11.99
C THR A 271 7.02 27.58 -11.73
N GLY A 272 7.64 26.41 -11.94
CA GLY A 272 9.01 26.12 -11.53
C GLY A 272 9.19 25.98 -10.02
N ALA A 273 8.10 25.72 -9.29
CA ALA A 273 8.10 25.45 -7.85
C ALA A 273 8.38 23.96 -7.56
N ASP A 274 8.28 23.55 -6.30
CA ASP A 274 8.26 22.15 -5.89
C ASP A 274 6.99 21.75 -5.10
N HIS A 275 6.03 22.69 -4.99
CA HIS A 275 4.75 22.55 -4.29
C HIS A 275 3.68 23.51 -4.86
N VAL A 276 2.44 23.29 -4.46
CA VAL A 276 1.33 24.26 -4.51
C VAL A 276 0.87 24.55 -3.07
N LEU A 277 -0.15 25.39 -2.90
CA LEU A 277 -0.68 25.81 -1.61
C LEU A 277 -2.12 25.31 -1.40
N LEU A 278 -2.39 24.65 -0.28
CA LEU A 278 -3.74 24.34 0.20
C LEU A 278 -4.15 25.39 1.24
N ASP A 279 -5.06 26.27 0.86
CA ASP A 279 -5.51 27.42 1.65
C ASP A 279 -6.80 27.11 2.43
N VAL A 280 -6.67 27.03 3.75
CA VAL A 280 -7.80 26.99 4.71
C VAL A 280 -7.88 28.25 5.58
N THR A 281 -7.11 29.30 5.26
CA THR A 281 -6.99 30.53 6.07
C THR A 281 -8.27 31.38 6.09
N HIS A 282 -9.23 31.04 5.24
CA HIS A 282 -10.55 31.65 5.12
C HIS A 282 -11.65 30.93 5.93
N LEU A 283 -11.34 29.76 6.52
CA LEU A 283 -12.23 29.01 7.40
C LEU A 283 -12.09 29.51 8.86
N ASP A 284 -13.05 29.14 9.73
CA ASP A 284 -12.93 29.49 11.15
C ASP A 284 -11.76 28.75 11.82
N ARG A 285 -10.97 29.49 12.61
CA ARG A 285 -9.80 28.94 13.33
C ARG A 285 -10.20 27.90 14.38
N GLY A 286 -11.32 28.10 15.07
CA GLY A 286 -11.83 27.14 16.04
C GLY A 286 -12.23 25.83 15.37
N HIS A 287 -12.98 25.92 14.27
CA HIS A 287 -13.38 24.80 13.42
C HIS A 287 -12.17 24.01 12.91
N VAL A 288 -11.20 24.66 12.25
CA VAL A 288 -10.02 23.96 11.69
C VAL A 288 -9.19 23.26 12.76
N ILE A 289 -9.03 23.85 13.96
CA ILE A 289 -8.29 23.23 15.07
C ILE A 289 -9.06 22.04 15.67
N ALA A 290 -10.38 22.16 15.82
CA ALA A 290 -11.22 21.08 16.35
C ALA A 290 -11.39 19.92 15.35
N ARG A 291 -11.48 20.23 14.05
CA ARG A 291 -11.68 19.28 12.95
C ARG A 291 -10.39 18.52 12.60
N PHE A 292 -9.25 19.21 12.61
CA PHE A 292 -7.96 18.66 12.17
C PHE A 292 -6.85 18.77 13.23
N PRO A 293 -7.07 18.33 14.48
CA PRO A 293 -6.15 18.60 15.59
C PRO A 293 -4.77 17.97 15.39
N GLN A 294 -4.69 16.79 14.73
CA GLN A 294 -3.42 16.15 14.41
C GLN A 294 -2.64 16.90 13.32
N ILE A 295 -3.31 17.33 12.24
CA ILE A 295 -2.70 18.08 11.14
C ILE A 295 -2.24 19.45 11.62
N TYR A 296 -3.12 20.18 12.31
CA TYR A 296 -2.81 21.48 12.92
C TYR A 296 -1.60 21.37 13.85
N ARG A 297 -1.56 20.35 14.72
CA ARG A 297 -0.43 20.15 15.63
C ARG A 297 0.86 19.79 14.89
N PHE A 298 0.82 18.86 13.94
CA PHE A 298 2.02 18.46 13.18
C PHE A 298 2.63 19.65 12.44
N CYS A 299 1.78 20.45 11.78
CA CYS A 299 2.22 21.66 11.08
C CYS A 299 2.74 22.72 12.05
N LEU A 300 2.08 22.96 13.18
CA LEU A 300 2.51 23.94 14.17
C LEU A 300 3.82 23.55 14.87
N ASP A 301 3.99 22.26 15.21
CA ASP A 301 5.25 21.71 15.74
C ASP A 301 6.38 21.79 14.69
N ALA A 302 6.04 21.84 13.39
CA ALA A 302 6.95 22.13 12.26
C ALA A 302 7.08 23.64 11.91
N GLY A 303 6.44 24.54 12.67
CA GLY A 303 6.55 25.99 12.51
C GLY A 303 5.54 26.68 11.59
N LEU A 304 4.47 25.98 11.15
CA LEU A 304 3.45 26.45 10.20
C LEU A 304 2.06 26.54 10.87
N ASP A 305 1.51 27.74 11.05
CA ASP A 305 0.14 27.92 11.58
C ASP A 305 -0.87 27.92 10.42
N ILE A 306 -1.36 26.73 10.07
CA ILE A 306 -2.26 26.48 8.93
C ILE A 306 -3.56 27.31 8.95
N THR A 307 -3.92 27.92 10.08
CA THR A 307 -5.08 28.81 10.21
C THR A 307 -4.74 30.29 9.92
N ARG A 308 -3.51 30.57 9.48
CA ARG A 308 -2.96 31.90 9.20
C ARG A 308 -2.19 31.97 7.90
N GLU A 309 -1.60 30.87 7.47
CA GLU A 309 -0.84 30.76 6.22
C GLU A 309 -1.20 29.45 5.48
N PRO A 310 -1.25 29.43 4.13
CA PRO A 310 -1.59 28.23 3.37
C PRO A 310 -0.57 27.10 3.55
N ILE A 311 -1.05 25.85 3.46
CA ILE A 311 -0.23 24.66 3.63
C ILE A 311 0.52 24.35 2.33
N PRO A 312 1.87 24.37 2.28
CA PRO A 312 2.60 23.95 1.10
C PRO A 312 2.47 22.43 0.92
N VAL A 313 1.98 22.00 -0.23
CA VAL A 313 1.67 20.60 -0.53
C VAL A 313 2.17 20.19 -1.92
N SER A 314 2.64 18.96 -2.04
CA SER A 314 2.98 18.30 -3.29
C SER A 314 2.36 16.90 -3.33
N PRO A 315 2.12 16.30 -4.51
CA PRO A 315 1.67 14.92 -4.57
C PRO A 315 2.77 13.97 -4.07
N ALA A 316 2.38 12.80 -3.57
CA ALA A 316 3.31 11.81 -3.04
C ALA A 316 2.74 10.39 -3.19
N ALA A 317 3.61 9.39 -3.43
CA ALA A 317 3.22 7.99 -3.37
C ALA A 317 2.66 7.65 -1.98
N HIS A 318 1.55 6.92 -1.94
CA HIS A 318 0.76 6.75 -0.72
C HIS A 318 0.26 5.32 -0.48
N TYR A 319 -0.15 4.59 -1.53
CA TYR A 319 -0.69 3.24 -1.37
C TYR A 319 -0.41 2.36 -2.59
N THR A 320 -0.13 1.09 -2.34
CA THR A 320 0.08 0.06 -3.37
C THR A 320 -1.21 -0.75 -3.52
N MET A 321 -1.89 -0.69 -4.68
CA MET A 321 -3.09 -1.53 -4.93
C MET A 321 -2.71 -2.91 -5.51
N GLY A 322 -1.61 -2.97 -6.25
CA GLY A 322 -0.96 -4.22 -6.62
C GLY A 322 -0.21 -4.87 -5.45
N GLY A 323 0.09 -6.15 -5.58
CA GLY A 323 0.77 -6.93 -4.53
C GLY A 323 0.66 -8.43 -4.72
N VAL A 324 0.98 -9.19 -3.67
CA VAL A 324 0.90 -10.66 -3.65
C VAL A 324 -0.54 -11.09 -3.90
N ARG A 325 -0.80 -11.77 -5.02
CA ARG A 325 -2.16 -12.10 -5.41
C ARG A 325 -2.72 -13.20 -4.51
N THR A 326 -3.88 -12.94 -3.93
CA THR A 326 -4.59 -13.86 -3.04
C THR A 326 -5.95 -14.27 -3.61
N ASN A 327 -6.70 -15.07 -2.86
CA ASN A 327 -8.16 -15.14 -2.92
C ASN A 327 -8.77 -14.35 -1.74
N VAL A 328 -10.11 -14.34 -1.62
CA VAL A 328 -10.80 -13.67 -0.50
C VAL A 328 -10.55 -14.28 0.89
N TRP A 329 -9.68 -15.28 1.01
CA TRP A 329 -9.23 -15.89 2.27
C TRP A 329 -7.74 -15.61 2.55
N GLY A 330 -7.12 -14.74 1.75
CA GLY A 330 -5.70 -14.38 1.84
C GLY A 330 -4.75 -15.51 1.42
N GLU A 331 -5.24 -16.63 0.86
CA GLU A 331 -4.41 -17.72 0.37
C GLU A 331 -3.67 -17.29 -0.90
N THR A 332 -2.34 -17.42 -0.93
CA THR A 332 -1.57 -17.20 -2.16
C THR A 332 -1.63 -18.44 -3.07
N THR A 333 -0.99 -18.39 -4.23
CA THR A 333 -0.81 -19.57 -5.11
C THR A 333 0.19 -20.61 -4.57
N LEU A 334 0.81 -20.38 -3.41
CA LEU A 334 1.71 -21.32 -2.75
C LEU A 334 1.04 -21.87 -1.48
N PRO A 335 0.79 -23.19 -1.37
CA PRO A 335 0.14 -23.75 -0.18
C PRO A 335 0.90 -23.41 1.11
N GLY A 336 0.17 -22.99 2.14
CA GLY A 336 0.76 -22.59 3.43
C GLY A 336 1.34 -21.17 3.49
N LEU A 337 1.39 -20.44 2.37
CA LEU A 337 1.69 -19.01 2.31
C LEU A 337 0.41 -18.19 2.12
N TYR A 338 0.22 -17.21 3.00
CA TYR A 338 -0.91 -16.29 3.02
C TYR A 338 -0.40 -14.84 2.96
N ALA A 339 -1.25 -13.90 2.54
CA ALA A 339 -0.94 -12.47 2.59
C ALA A 339 -2.21 -11.65 2.95
N CYS A 340 -2.04 -10.53 3.67
CA CYS A 340 -3.13 -9.63 4.05
C CYS A 340 -2.66 -8.18 4.28
N GLY A 341 -3.58 -7.21 4.14
CA GLY A 341 -3.23 -5.79 4.06
C GLY A 341 -2.45 -5.44 2.78
N GLU A 342 -1.88 -4.23 2.71
CA GLU A 342 -1.29 -3.63 1.49
C GLU A 342 -0.21 -4.45 0.76
N CYS A 343 0.44 -5.45 1.38
CA CYS A 343 1.34 -6.33 0.64
C CYS A 343 0.60 -7.36 -0.23
N ALA A 344 -0.70 -7.58 0.01
CA ALA A 344 -1.56 -8.46 -0.75
C ALA A 344 -2.40 -7.66 -1.75
N CYS A 345 -2.68 -8.27 -2.89
CA CYS A 345 -3.75 -7.84 -3.76
C CYS A 345 -4.86 -8.91 -3.74
N THR A 346 -5.98 -8.52 -3.12
CA THR A 346 -7.24 -9.27 -3.08
C THR A 346 -8.12 -8.99 -4.31
N GLY A 347 -7.79 -7.95 -5.08
CA GLY A 347 -8.63 -7.34 -6.11
C GLY A 347 -9.58 -6.25 -5.59
N VAL A 348 -9.66 -6.01 -4.28
CA VAL A 348 -10.70 -5.17 -3.67
C VAL A 348 -10.64 -3.68 -4.04
N HIS A 349 -9.45 -3.15 -4.33
CA HIS A 349 -9.25 -1.74 -4.67
C HIS A 349 -9.27 -1.45 -6.18
N GLY A 350 -9.24 -2.50 -7.01
CA GLY A 350 -9.06 -2.36 -8.46
C GLY A 350 -7.93 -1.39 -8.84
N ALA A 351 -8.22 -0.49 -9.77
CA ALA A 351 -7.26 0.48 -10.29
C ALA A 351 -7.02 1.70 -9.37
N ASN A 352 -7.84 1.91 -8.35
CA ASN A 352 -7.75 3.07 -7.45
C ASN A 352 -8.52 2.83 -6.14
N ARG A 353 -7.80 2.90 -5.01
CA ARG A 353 -8.37 2.67 -3.68
C ARG A 353 -9.28 3.83 -3.20
N LEU A 354 -10.48 3.49 -2.71
CA LEU A 354 -11.35 4.37 -1.92
C LEU A 354 -10.69 4.78 -0.58
N ALA A 355 -10.95 6.01 -0.12
CA ALA A 355 -10.49 6.47 1.20
C ALA A 355 -10.94 5.52 2.33
N SER A 356 -10.13 5.41 3.38
CA SER A 356 -10.42 4.64 4.61
C SER A 356 -10.65 3.11 4.46
N ASN A 357 -10.77 2.57 3.24
CA ASN A 357 -10.84 1.13 2.95
C ASN A 357 -9.54 0.36 3.25
N SER A 358 -8.37 1.01 3.31
CA SER A 358 -7.09 0.33 3.54
C SER A 358 -6.97 -0.24 4.95
N LEU A 359 -7.37 0.51 5.98
CA LEU A 359 -7.41 -0.03 7.35
C LEU A 359 -8.48 -1.13 7.47
N LEU A 360 -9.63 -0.97 6.81
CA LEU A 360 -10.66 -2.01 6.80
C LEU A 360 -10.15 -3.32 6.18
N GLU A 361 -9.46 -3.26 5.04
CA GLU A 361 -8.87 -4.44 4.37
C GLU A 361 -7.95 -5.20 5.32
N THR A 362 -7.13 -4.49 6.09
CA THR A 362 -6.18 -5.12 7.01
C THR A 362 -6.85 -5.99 8.07
N VAL A 363 -8.00 -5.58 8.63
CA VAL A 363 -8.70 -6.33 9.67
C VAL A 363 -9.65 -7.40 9.11
N VAL A 364 -10.32 -7.13 7.99
CA VAL A 364 -11.18 -8.13 7.32
C VAL A 364 -10.35 -9.32 6.84
N PHE A 365 -9.30 -9.09 6.06
CA PHE A 365 -8.56 -10.22 5.47
C PHE A 365 -7.60 -10.89 6.47
N ALA A 366 -7.11 -10.19 7.50
CA ALA A 366 -6.41 -10.86 8.61
C ALA A 366 -7.34 -11.80 9.40
N GLN A 367 -8.60 -11.41 9.66
CA GLN A 367 -9.60 -12.31 10.26
C GLN A 367 -9.76 -13.58 9.42
N ARG A 368 -9.97 -13.40 8.12
CA ARG A 368 -10.30 -14.49 7.19
C ARG A 368 -9.11 -15.41 6.91
N VAL A 369 -7.87 -14.91 6.93
CA VAL A 369 -6.66 -15.75 6.90
C VAL A 369 -6.63 -16.68 8.11
N VAL A 370 -6.78 -16.16 9.34
CA VAL A 370 -6.69 -16.98 10.55
C VAL A 370 -7.87 -17.97 10.63
N GLN A 371 -9.08 -17.55 10.25
CA GLN A 371 -10.22 -18.44 10.11
C GLN A 371 -9.94 -19.58 9.10
N ARG A 372 -9.43 -19.27 7.91
CA ARG A 372 -9.09 -20.28 6.88
C ARG A 372 -8.03 -21.27 7.38
N THR A 373 -7.03 -20.82 8.15
CA THR A 373 -6.01 -21.72 8.72
C THR A 373 -6.57 -22.71 9.75
N VAL A 374 -7.70 -22.40 10.39
CA VAL A 374 -8.39 -23.32 11.32
C VAL A 374 -9.37 -24.23 10.56
N GLU A 375 -10.19 -23.67 9.68
CA GLU A 375 -11.27 -24.40 8.99
C GLU A 375 -10.78 -25.36 7.90
N SER A 376 -9.80 -24.93 7.10
CA SER A 376 -9.36 -25.64 5.89
C SER A 376 -7.87 -25.40 5.61
N PRO A 377 -6.97 -25.80 6.52
CA PRO A 377 -5.53 -25.58 6.39
C PRO A 377 -4.93 -26.28 5.16
N GLY A 378 -4.03 -25.57 4.47
CA GLY A 378 -3.23 -26.14 3.37
C GLY A 378 -3.81 -25.97 1.97
N GLY A 379 -4.87 -25.16 1.83
CA GLY A 379 -5.31 -24.65 0.53
C GLY A 379 -4.33 -23.64 -0.09
N SER A 380 -4.67 -23.20 -1.29
CA SER A 380 -3.95 -22.20 -2.09
C SER A 380 -4.90 -21.64 -3.15
N ALA A 381 -4.79 -20.36 -3.48
CA ALA A 381 -5.52 -19.78 -4.60
C ALA A 381 -5.16 -20.48 -5.93
N PRO A 382 -6.12 -20.68 -6.86
CA PRO A 382 -5.84 -21.27 -8.16
C PRO A 382 -4.90 -20.37 -8.97
N LEU A 383 -3.97 -20.98 -9.71
CA LEU A 383 -3.08 -20.29 -10.64
C LEU A 383 -3.89 -19.61 -11.74
N ARG A 384 -3.58 -18.35 -12.07
CA ARG A 384 -4.24 -17.65 -13.19
C ARG A 384 -3.62 -18.09 -14.52
N ALA A 385 -4.48 -18.34 -15.50
CA ALA A 385 -4.07 -18.54 -16.90
C ALA A 385 -3.59 -17.21 -17.49
N GLY A 386 -2.55 -17.24 -18.33
CA GLY A 386 -1.98 -16.03 -18.93
C GLY A 386 -1.08 -15.21 -18.00
N ALA A 387 -0.77 -15.67 -16.78
CA ALA A 387 0.23 -15.04 -15.93
C ALA A 387 1.60 -15.04 -16.62
N VAL A 388 2.25 -13.88 -16.69
CA VAL A 388 3.54 -13.67 -17.37
C VAL A 388 4.70 -13.75 -16.38
N ALA A 389 5.91 -13.93 -16.89
CA ALA A 389 7.12 -13.60 -16.13
C ALA A 389 7.54 -12.15 -16.46
N LEU A 390 8.31 -11.52 -15.57
CA LEU A 390 9.22 -10.43 -16.00
C LEU A 390 10.09 -10.93 -17.17
N SER A 391 10.55 -10.04 -18.06
CA SER A 391 11.50 -10.47 -19.10
C SER A 391 12.79 -11.02 -18.49
N GLU A 392 13.64 -11.68 -19.27
CA GLU A 392 14.97 -12.03 -18.78
C GLU A 392 15.73 -10.77 -18.35
N ALA A 393 16.53 -10.89 -17.27
CA ALA A 393 17.35 -9.81 -16.76
C ALA A 393 18.60 -9.69 -17.64
N VAL A 394 18.82 -8.54 -18.26
CA VAL A 394 19.88 -8.35 -19.27
C VAL A 394 20.97 -7.47 -18.69
N ALA A 395 22.16 -8.06 -18.46
CA ALA A 395 23.34 -7.30 -18.07
C ALA A 395 23.72 -6.30 -19.17
N ALA A 396 23.68 -5.01 -18.84
CA ALA A 396 23.98 -3.89 -19.71
C ALA A 396 24.70 -2.78 -18.90
N GLU A 397 25.29 -1.81 -19.59
CA GLU A 397 25.85 -0.63 -18.93
C GLU A 397 24.73 0.28 -18.41
N ALA A 398 24.58 0.32 -17.09
CA ALA A 398 23.69 1.21 -16.36
C ALA A 398 24.50 1.90 -15.25
N GLY A 399 23.98 3.02 -14.70
CA GLY A 399 24.56 3.64 -13.52
C GLY A 399 24.54 2.70 -12.30
N VAL A 400 25.26 3.04 -11.23
CA VAL A 400 25.24 2.24 -9.99
C VAL A 400 23.81 2.24 -9.40
N PRO A 401 23.22 1.07 -9.07
CA PRO A 401 21.94 1.03 -8.37
C PRO A 401 22.10 1.61 -6.95
N THR A 402 21.32 2.63 -6.63
CA THR A 402 21.11 3.14 -5.27
C THR A 402 19.62 3.35 -5.03
N ARG A 403 19.21 3.52 -3.76
CA ARG A 403 17.82 3.82 -3.41
C ARG A 403 17.34 5.11 -4.11
N GLU A 404 18.18 6.14 -4.11
CA GLU A 404 17.92 7.45 -4.69
C GLU A 404 17.80 7.37 -6.22
N ALA A 405 18.63 6.53 -6.86
CA ALA A 405 18.58 6.29 -8.30
C ALA A 405 17.30 5.56 -8.72
N VAL A 406 16.86 4.55 -7.95
CA VAL A 406 15.53 3.92 -8.13
C VAL A 406 14.43 4.96 -7.92
N GLN A 407 14.48 5.72 -6.82
CA GLN A 407 13.46 6.68 -6.42
C GLN A 407 13.27 7.84 -7.40
N ALA A 408 14.36 8.36 -7.98
CA ALA A 408 14.30 9.40 -9.01
C ALA A 408 13.74 8.85 -10.32
N MET A 409 14.28 7.73 -10.82
CA MET A 409 13.81 7.09 -12.05
C MET A 409 12.34 6.69 -11.97
N MET A 410 11.90 6.07 -10.87
CA MET A 410 10.49 5.72 -10.68
C MET A 410 9.58 6.95 -10.61
N TRP A 411 10.04 8.05 -10.03
CA TRP A 411 9.29 9.31 -10.04
C TRP A 411 9.13 9.91 -11.45
N GLU A 412 10.17 9.80 -12.28
CA GLU A 412 10.28 10.48 -13.58
C GLU A 412 9.77 9.64 -14.76
N ASP A 413 10.04 8.33 -14.76
CA ASP A 413 9.70 7.40 -15.86
C ASP A 413 8.48 6.50 -15.55
N ALA A 414 8.07 6.35 -14.28
CA ALA A 414 7.00 5.45 -13.84
C ALA A 414 6.05 6.08 -12.80
N GLY A 415 5.96 7.42 -12.80
CA GLY A 415 5.25 8.23 -11.80
C GLY A 415 3.74 8.35 -12.01
N MET A 416 3.21 9.57 -11.79
CA MET A 416 1.79 9.91 -11.97
C MET A 416 1.37 10.04 -13.44
N VAL A 417 2.30 10.48 -14.29
CA VAL A 417 2.16 10.54 -15.75
C VAL A 417 3.26 9.65 -16.32
N ARG A 418 2.92 8.84 -17.34
CA ARG A 418 3.81 7.84 -17.92
C ARG A 418 3.67 7.84 -19.43
N ASP A 419 4.71 7.43 -20.15
CA ASP A 419 4.67 7.14 -21.59
C ASP A 419 5.51 5.91 -21.93
N ALA A 420 5.35 5.35 -23.13
CA ALA A 420 6.11 4.19 -23.59
C ALA A 420 7.64 4.39 -23.55
N GLY A 421 8.13 5.63 -23.73
CA GLY A 421 9.54 5.97 -23.72
C GLY A 421 10.14 5.93 -22.31
N GLY A 422 9.50 6.59 -21.35
CA GLY A 422 9.87 6.53 -19.93
C GLY A 422 9.81 5.11 -19.38
N LEU A 423 8.68 4.42 -19.59
CA LEU A 423 8.52 3.05 -19.12
C LEU A 423 9.51 2.07 -19.76
N SER A 424 9.92 2.30 -21.01
CA SER A 424 11.01 1.53 -21.64
C SER A 424 12.39 1.83 -21.05
N ARG A 425 12.70 3.08 -20.70
CA ARG A 425 13.94 3.46 -19.99
C ARG A 425 14.00 2.79 -18.62
N ALA A 426 12.96 2.95 -17.81
CA ALA A 426 12.85 2.33 -16.49
C ALA A 426 13.01 0.81 -16.58
N LYS A 427 12.26 0.14 -17.47
CA LYS A 427 12.41 -1.31 -17.70
C LYS A 427 13.84 -1.72 -18.03
N ALA A 428 14.52 -0.99 -18.92
CA ALA A 428 15.88 -1.32 -19.34
C ALA A 428 16.89 -1.19 -18.17
N ILE A 429 16.84 -0.09 -17.42
CA ILE A 429 17.73 0.15 -16.29
C ILE A 429 17.47 -0.85 -15.15
N LEU A 430 16.20 -1.09 -14.81
CA LEU A 430 15.80 -2.04 -13.76
C LEU A 430 16.15 -3.50 -14.13
N SER A 431 16.08 -3.87 -15.41
CA SER A 431 16.54 -5.17 -15.90
C SER A 431 18.06 -5.33 -15.79
N ALA A 432 18.83 -4.27 -16.08
CA ALA A 432 20.29 -4.26 -15.89
C ALA A 432 20.69 -4.34 -14.41
N TRP A 433 19.94 -3.70 -13.51
CA TRP A 433 20.16 -3.78 -12.06
C TRP A 433 19.80 -5.16 -11.47
N ASP A 434 18.66 -5.76 -11.81
CA ASP A 434 18.31 -7.15 -11.41
C ASP A 434 19.29 -8.19 -12.00
N ALA A 435 20.01 -7.86 -13.07
CA ALA A 435 21.09 -8.68 -13.63
C ALA A 435 22.48 -8.47 -12.99
N SER A 436 22.71 -7.37 -12.26
CA SER A 436 24.05 -6.96 -11.78
C SER A 436 24.17 -6.75 -10.27
N LEU A 437 23.06 -6.67 -9.53
CA LEU A 437 23.07 -6.60 -8.07
C LEU A 437 23.76 -7.84 -7.46
N PRO A 438 24.64 -7.66 -6.46
CA PRO A 438 25.20 -8.78 -5.72
C PRO A 438 24.12 -9.45 -4.86
N ALA A 439 24.39 -10.68 -4.39
CA ALA A 439 23.56 -11.28 -3.36
C ALA A 439 23.59 -10.40 -2.08
N PRO A 440 22.44 -10.04 -1.50
CA PRO A 440 22.40 -9.14 -0.35
C PRO A 440 23.03 -9.76 0.90
N THR A 441 23.73 -8.94 1.67
CA THR A 441 24.51 -9.32 2.86
C THR A 441 24.01 -8.68 4.15
N ASP A 442 23.21 -7.64 4.02
CA ASP A 442 22.81 -6.69 5.05
C ASP A 442 21.40 -6.16 4.71
N ARG A 443 20.82 -5.37 5.62
CA ARG A 443 19.47 -4.81 5.43
C ARG A 443 19.38 -3.85 4.23
N GLU A 444 20.43 -3.09 3.94
CA GLU A 444 20.38 -2.03 2.91
C GLU A 444 20.42 -2.62 1.49
N SER A 445 21.33 -3.57 1.25
CA SER A 445 21.39 -4.35 0.02
C SER A 445 20.14 -5.20 -0.19
N GLN A 446 19.54 -5.75 0.87
CA GLN A 446 18.25 -6.44 0.81
C GLN A 446 17.12 -5.50 0.37
N GLU A 447 16.92 -4.36 1.05
CA GLU A 447 15.87 -3.40 0.71
C GLU A 447 16.07 -2.80 -0.69
N LEU A 448 17.31 -2.58 -1.14
CA LEU A 448 17.60 -2.16 -2.52
C LEU A 448 17.21 -3.23 -3.56
N THR A 449 17.50 -4.50 -3.29
CA THR A 449 17.15 -5.63 -4.17
C THR A 449 15.63 -5.86 -4.22
N ASP A 450 14.92 -5.60 -3.12
CA ASP A 450 13.45 -5.63 -3.06
C ASP A 450 12.82 -4.43 -3.78
N LEU A 451 13.38 -3.23 -3.62
CA LEU A 451 12.97 -2.03 -4.35
C LEU A 451 13.16 -2.16 -5.86
N VAL A 452 14.31 -2.66 -6.34
CA VAL A 452 14.56 -2.87 -7.77
C VAL A 452 13.57 -3.88 -8.35
N LEU A 453 13.33 -5.01 -7.67
CA LEU A 453 12.37 -6.01 -8.13
C LEU A 453 10.92 -5.48 -8.16
N CYS A 454 10.48 -4.78 -7.12
CA CYS A 454 9.14 -4.20 -7.09
C CYS A 454 8.99 -3.11 -8.17
N SER A 455 9.97 -2.22 -8.31
CA SER A 455 10.00 -1.19 -9.35
C SER A 455 9.94 -1.79 -10.75
N ARG A 456 10.64 -2.92 -10.96
CA ARG A 456 10.64 -3.66 -12.22
C ARG A 456 9.26 -4.25 -12.54
N LEU A 457 8.56 -4.80 -11.54
CA LEU A 457 7.17 -5.26 -11.67
C LEU A 457 6.23 -4.10 -12.04
N VAL A 458 6.36 -2.93 -11.40
CA VAL A 458 5.59 -1.72 -11.76
C VAL A 458 5.86 -1.32 -13.21
N ALA A 459 7.14 -1.19 -13.60
CA ALA A 459 7.54 -0.69 -14.91
C ALA A 459 7.14 -1.65 -16.05
N GLU A 460 7.34 -2.96 -15.89
CA GLU A 460 6.92 -3.94 -16.91
C GLU A 460 5.40 -4.07 -17.02
N ALA A 461 4.65 -4.02 -15.91
CA ALA A 461 3.19 -4.01 -15.94
C ALA A 461 2.63 -2.72 -16.58
N ALA A 462 3.18 -1.57 -16.21
CA ALA A 462 2.76 -0.28 -16.72
C ALA A 462 3.12 -0.08 -18.21
N LEU A 463 4.21 -0.67 -18.69
CA LEU A 463 4.57 -0.67 -20.10
C LEU A 463 3.60 -1.53 -20.93
N LEU A 464 3.23 -2.71 -20.41
CA LEU A 464 2.27 -3.61 -21.05
C LEU A 464 0.87 -3.00 -21.17
N ARG A 465 0.39 -2.28 -20.15
CA ARG A 465 -0.95 -1.67 -20.15
C ARG A 465 -0.99 -0.44 -21.08
N GLU A 466 -1.70 -0.58 -22.20
CA GLU A 466 -1.91 0.46 -23.21
C GLU A 466 -3.30 1.12 -23.08
N GLU A 467 -3.58 1.65 -21.88
CA GLU A 467 -4.77 2.46 -21.54
C GLU A 467 -4.45 3.41 -20.37
N SER A 468 -5.42 4.25 -20.00
CA SER A 468 -5.41 4.95 -18.71
C SER A 468 -6.63 4.56 -17.87
N ARG A 469 -6.42 4.24 -16.59
CA ARG A 469 -7.47 3.80 -15.65
C ARG A 469 -7.05 4.04 -14.21
N GLY A 470 -7.88 4.74 -13.43
CA GLY A 470 -7.62 4.99 -12.00
C GLY A 470 -6.25 5.65 -11.76
N ALA A 471 -5.42 5.01 -10.94
CA ALA A 471 -4.07 5.50 -10.62
C ALA A 471 -3.00 5.20 -11.70
N HIS A 472 -3.37 4.55 -12.81
CA HIS A 472 -2.49 4.35 -13.97
C HIS A 472 -2.88 5.32 -15.09
N TYR A 473 -1.99 6.25 -15.44
CA TYR A 473 -2.21 7.22 -16.53
C TYR A 473 -1.03 7.20 -17.51
N ARG A 474 -1.37 6.99 -18.78
CA ARG A 474 -0.47 6.95 -19.95
C ARG A 474 -0.79 8.13 -20.86
N SER A 475 0.12 9.10 -21.02
CA SER A 475 -0.12 10.27 -21.88
C SER A 475 -0.21 9.91 -23.37
N ASP A 476 0.40 8.79 -23.76
CA ASP A 476 0.31 8.16 -25.08
C ASP A 476 -0.94 7.25 -25.25
N PHE A 477 -1.60 6.88 -24.15
CA PHE A 477 -2.84 6.11 -24.12
C PHE A 477 -3.84 6.69 -23.09
N PRO A 478 -4.34 7.94 -23.27
CA PRO A 478 -5.07 8.68 -22.24
C PRO A 478 -6.48 8.17 -21.93
N GLU A 479 -7.01 7.25 -22.73
CA GLU A 479 -8.36 6.70 -22.61
C GLU A 479 -8.37 5.30 -21.97
N ALA A 480 -9.43 4.99 -21.21
CA ALA A 480 -9.72 3.66 -20.71
C ALA A 480 -10.23 2.74 -21.83
N ARG A 481 -9.87 1.45 -21.81
CA ARG A 481 -10.27 0.47 -22.85
C ARG A 481 -10.82 -0.82 -22.26
N ASP A 482 -11.87 -1.37 -22.88
CA ASP A 482 -12.51 -2.61 -22.40
C ASP A 482 -11.60 -3.85 -22.49
N GLU A 483 -10.71 -3.91 -23.49
CA GLU A 483 -9.70 -4.98 -23.63
C GLU A 483 -8.72 -5.06 -22.42
N TRP A 484 -8.61 -3.97 -21.67
CA TRP A 484 -7.76 -3.82 -20.49
C TRP A 484 -8.54 -3.88 -19.16
N ARG A 485 -9.85 -4.19 -19.17
CA ARG A 485 -10.62 -4.60 -17.98
C ARG A 485 -10.21 -6.01 -17.49
N ARG A 486 -8.94 -6.14 -17.12
CA ARG A 486 -8.26 -7.35 -16.64
C ARG A 486 -7.10 -6.98 -15.70
N HIS A 487 -6.84 -7.89 -14.76
CA HIS A 487 -5.67 -7.88 -13.87
C HIS A 487 -4.40 -8.29 -14.64
N LEU A 488 -3.25 -7.68 -14.31
CA LEU A 488 -1.95 -8.04 -14.88
C LEU A 488 -1.14 -8.89 -13.88
N VAL A 489 -1.23 -10.21 -14.08
CA VAL A 489 -0.62 -11.20 -13.18
C VAL A 489 0.79 -11.56 -13.62
N PHE A 490 1.76 -11.33 -12.75
CA PHE A 490 3.15 -11.76 -12.87
C PHE A 490 3.42 -12.97 -11.97
N ARG A 491 4.23 -13.92 -12.43
CA ARG A 491 4.64 -15.11 -11.65
C ARG A 491 6.14 -15.34 -11.80
N GLY A 492 6.85 -15.40 -10.68
CA GLY A 492 8.28 -15.69 -10.67
C GLY A 492 8.56 -17.14 -11.06
N GLY A 493 9.58 -17.36 -11.89
CA GLY A 493 10.24 -18.66 -11.97
C GLY A 493 10.94 -18.94 -10.65
N ALA A 494 10.68 -20.10 -10.03
CA ALA A 494 11.37 -20.49 -8.80
C ALA A 494 12.88 -20.66 -9.10
N ARG A 495 13.70 -19.76 -8.57
CA ARG A 495 15.16 -19.96 -8.50
C ARG A 495 15.38 -21.10 -7.47
N ASN A 496 16.07 -22.16 -7.88
CA ASN A 496 16.30 -23.37 -7.06
C ASN A 496 17.35 -23.12 -5.95
#